data_AF-K1GG41-F1
#
_entry.id   AF-K1GG41-F1
#
_cell.length_a   1.000
_cell.length_b   1.000
_cell.length_c   1.000
_cell.angle_alpha   90.00
_cell.angle_beta   90.00
_cell.angle_gamma   90.00
#
_symmetry.space_group_name_H-M   'P 1'
#
loop_
_entity.id
_entity.type
_entity.pdbx_description
1 polymer ?
#
loop_
_entity_poly.entity_id
_entity_poly.type
_entity_poly.pdbx_seq_one_letter_code
_entity_poly.pdbx_strand_id
1 'polypeptide(L)'
;MDKQYKYYPIIENNKIHIVGYLNNQYDENSPLSVLKIEDKKNGTHVNHKIKLLDSTIKIVKDGKEYIIPYSKLEDYDEIYIYIRILKNGVNITDDEFVVYLGKIELDTGEIIKLPPLRLKKYVYITKGSILNTINPNGKFNQYYNTVEEYKKNGWKEE
;
A
#
# COMPACT_ATOMS: atom_id res chain seq x y z
N MET A 1 -7.94 -8.86 19.47
CA MET A 1 -8.16 -8.91 18.02
C MET A 1 -7.42 -7.73 17.45
N ASP A 2 -6.40 -7.99 16.64
CA ASP A 2 -5.65 -6.93 15.98
C ASP A 2 -6.23 -6.71 14.58
N LYS A 3 -6.56 -5.46 14.25
CA LYS A 3 -7.23 -5.09 12.99
C LYS A 3 -6.43 -3.97 12.34
N GLN A 4 -5.86 -4.26 11.18
CA GLN A 4 -4.99 -3.34 10.45
C GLN A 4 -5.55 -3.06 9.05
N TYR A 5 -5.34 -1.85 8.54
CA TYR A 5 -5.76 -1.42 7.21
C TYR A 5 -4.57 -0.99 6.38
N LYS A 6 -4.61 -1.33 5.08
CA LYS A 6 -3.63 -0.94 4.05
C LYS A 6 -4.31 -0.85 2.70
N TYR A 7 -3.70 -0.15 1.75
CA TYR A 7 -4.15 -0.12 0.36
C TYR A 7 -3.26 -0.98 -0.52
N TYR A 8 -3.88 -1.70 -1.45
CA TYR A 8 -3.18 -2.50 -2.46
C TYR A 8 -3.81 -2.28 -3.83
N PRO A 9 -3.01 -2.35 -4.92
CA PRO A 9 -3.56 -2.32 -6.26
C PRO A 9 -4.45 -3.56 -6.50
N ILE A 10 -5.58 -3.37 -7.19
CA ILE A 10 -6.46 -4.50 -7.56
C ILE A 10 -5.72 -5.47 -8.50
N ILE A 11 -4.94 -4.91 -9.44
CA ILE A 11 -4.11 -5.68 -10.36
C ILE A 11 -2.66 -5.48 -9.94
N GLU A 12 -2.04 -6.55 -9.46
CA GLU A 12 -0.63 -6.51 -9.11
C GLU A 12 0.27 -6.43 -10.35
N ASN A 13 1.36 -5.68 -10.22
CA ASN A 13 2.45 -5.74 -11.17
C ASN A 13 3.38 -6.92 -10.81
N ASN A 14 3.95 -7.59 -11.79
CA ASN A 14 4.84 -8.74 -11.57
C ASN A 14 6.27 -8.34 -11.15
N LYS A 15 6.69 -7.09 -11.37
CA LYS A 15 8.04 -6.59 -11.10
C LYS A 15 8.13 -5.65 -9.90
N ILE A 16 7.05 -4.95 -9.58
CA ILE A 16 7.02 -4.00 -8.46
C ILE A 16 5.91 -4.33 -7.47
N HIS A 17 6.15 -4.00 -6.21
CA HIS A 17 5.18 -4.09 -5.14
C HIS A 17 4.81 -2.68 -4.68
N ILE A 18 3.52 -2.46 -4.45
CA ILE A 18 2.95 -1.14 -4.11
C ILE A 18 2.02 -1.34 -2.92
N VAL A 19 2.25 -0.57 -1.86
CA VAL A 19 1.42 -0.58 -0.65
C VAL A 19 1.13 0.85 -0.21
N GLY A 20 -0.12 1.14 0.08
CA GLY A 20 -0.51 2.37 0.76
C GLY A 20 -0.68 2.17 2.26
N TYR A 21 0.05 2.94 3.05
CA TYR A 21 -0.04 2.92 4.50
C TYR A 21 -0.87 4.09 5.00
N LEU A 22 -1.79 3.81 5.92
CA LEU A 22 -2.56 4.84 6.60
C LEU A 22 -1.69 5.53 7.66
N ASN A 23 -2.07 6.74 8.05
CA ASN A 23 -1.42 7.47 9.14
C ASN A 23 -1.54 6.72 10.48
N ASN A 24 -2.69 6.09 10.70
CA ASN A 24 -2.92 5.11 11.75
C ASN A 24 -3.53 3.85 11.12
N GLN A 25 -2.74 2.79 10.99
CA GLN A 25 -3.22 1.53 10.40
C GLN A 25 -4.31 0.82 11.21
N TYR A 26 -4.56 1.22 12.46
CA TYR A 26 -5.59 0.62 13.31
C TYR A 26 -6.93 1.36 13.26
N ASP A 27 -7.01 2.46 12.51
CA ASP A 27 -8.21 3.27 12.32
C ASP A 27 -8.63 3.25 10.84
N GLU A 28 -9.83 2.73 10.58
CA GLU A 28 -10.39 2.59 9.22
C GLU A 28 -10.54 3.93 8.50
N ASN A 29 -10.80 4.98 9.27
CA ASN A 29 -11.03 6.35 8.79
C ASN A 29 -9.72 7.14 8.72
N SER A 30 -8.58 6.52 9.06
CA SER A 30 -7.31 7.21 9.00
C SER A 30 -6.91 7.50 7.55
N PRO A 31 -6.40 8.70 7.26
CA PRO A 31 -5.99 9.05 5.91
C PRO A 31 -4.81 8.22 5.42
N LEU A 32 -4.75 8.01 4.10
CA LEU A 32 -3.56 7.54 3.42
C LEU A 32 -2.38 8.47 3.70
N SER A 33 -1.35 7.95 4.35
CA SER A 33 -0.15 8.70 4.69
C SER A 33 0.88 8.64 3.57
N VAL A 34 1.18 7.43 3.09
CA VAL A 34 2.27 7.20 2.13
C VAL A 34 1.96 6.04 1.20
N LEU A 35 2.33 6.17 -0.07
CA LEU A 35 2.50 5.03 -0.98
C LEU A 35 3.96 4.62 -0.95
N LYS A 36 4.23 3.37 -0.58
CA LYS A 36 5.55 2.72 -0.70
C LYS A 36 5.56 1.90 -1.99
N ILE A 37 6.61 2.04 -2.78
CA ILE A 37 6.84 1.24 -3.98
C ILE A 37 8.23 0.64 -3.90
N GLU A 38 8.37 -0.63 -4.27
CA GLU A 38 9.63 -1.37 -4.22
C GLU A 38 9.73 -2.38 -5.36
N ASP A 39 10.95 -2.74 -5.73
CA ASP A 39 11.18 -3.88 -6.63
C ASP A 39 10.76 -5.17 -5.91
N LYS A 40 9.98 -6.04 -6.56
CA LYS A 40 9.53 -7.33 -5.98
C LYS A 40 10.69 -8.29 -5.72
N LYS A 41 11.85 -8.09 -6.34
CA LYS A 41 13.07 -8.86 -6.03
C LYS A 41 13.68 -8.48 -4.67
N ASN A 42 13.28 -7.35 -4.07
CA ASN A 42 13.78 -6.95 -2.76
C ASN A 42 13.41 -8.00 -1.70
N GLY A 43 14.40 -8.46 -0.94
CA GLY A 43 14.26 -9.56 0.00
C GLY A 43 15.41 -9.62 1.01
N THR A 44 15.59 -10.77 1.68
CA THR A 44 16.41 -10.89 2.90
C THR A 44 17.92 -10.62 2.72
N HIS A 45 18.45 -10.58 1.50
CA HIS A 45 19.91 -10.51 1.28
C HIS A 45 20.38 -9.50 0.22
N VAL A 46 19.52 -9.08 -0.72
CA VAL A 46 19.90 -8.12 -1.78
C VAL A 46 18.78 -7.10 -1.97
N ASN A 47 19.15 -5.83 -1.93
CA ASN A 47 18.28 -4.71 -2.25
C ASN A 47 18.57 -4.25 -3.69
N HIS A 48 17.52 -4.14 -4.48
CA HIS A 48 17.50 -3.63 -5.84
C HIS A 48 17.08 -2.18 -5.84
N LYS A 49 17.78 -1.38 -6.64
CA LYS A 49 17.46 0.04 -6.76
C LYS A 49 16.23 0.26 -7.64
N ILE A 50 15.46 1.29 -7.29
CA ILE A 50 14.26 1.70 -7.99
C ILE A 50 14.19 3.24 -8.03
N LYS A 51 13.65 3.78 -9.11
CA LYS A 51 13.55 5.23 -9.30
C LYS A 51 12.25 5.59 -10.01
N LEU A 52 11.52 6.55 -9.46
CA LEU A 52 10.44 7.21 -10.17
C LEU A 52 11.04 8.25 -11.11
N LEU A 53 10.65 8.20 -12.39
CA LEU A 53 11.15 9.15 -13.39
C LEU A 53 10.33 10.44 -13.43
N ASP A 54 9.08 10.36 -13.02
CA ASP A 54 8.17 11.51 -12.99
C ASP A 54 8.33 12.26 -11.65
N SER A 55 8.40 13.59 -11.70
CA SER A 55 8.54 14.46 -10.53
C SER A 55 7.21 14.74 -9.82
N THR A 56 6.11 14.24 -10.38
CA THR A 56 4.77 14.36 -9.80
C THR A 56 4.00 13.08 -10.07
N ILE A 57 3.07 12.77 -9.18
CA ILE A 57 2.08 11.70 -9.37
C ILE A 57 0.68 12.29 -9.24
N LYS A 58 -0.29 11.62 -9.83
CA LYS A 58 -1.70 12.04 -9.75
C LYS A 58 -2.54 11.01 -9.02
N ILE A 59 -3.35 11.46 -8.05
CA ILE A 59 -4.44 10.67 -7.49
C ILE A 59 -5.76 11.24 -8.02
N VAL A 60 -6.68 10.36 -8.43
CA VAL A 60 -8.03 10.72 -8.86
C VAL A 60 -9.04 10.00 -8.00
N LYS A 61 -9.95 10.76 -7.43
CA LYS A 61 -11.06 10.25 -6.60
C LYS A 61 -12.29 11.12 -6.79
N ASP A 62 -13.42 10.51 -7.13
CA ASP A 62 -14.73 11.16 -7.29
C ASP A 62 -14.68 12.43 -8.16
N GLY A 63 -13.94 12.35 -9.27
CA GLY A 63 -13.76 13.47 -10.20
C GLY A 63 -12.80 14.57 -9.71
N LYS A 64 -12.30 14.48 -8.47
CA LYS A 64 -11.23 15.35 -7.96
C LYS A 64 -9.87 14.78 -8.34
N GLU A 65 -8.98 15.66 -8.79
CA GLU A 65 -7.59 15.33 -9.09
C GLU A 65 -6.66 15.98 -8.08
N TYR A 66 -5.67 15.23 -7.63
CA TYR A 66 -4.63 15.68 -6.72
C TYR A 66 -3.27 15.44 -7.38
N ILE A 67 -2.53 16.52 -7.63
CA ILE A 67 -1.16 16.44 -8.13
C ILE A 67 -0.23 16.52 -6.93
N ILE A 68 0.56 15.47 -6.74
CA ILE A 68 1.43 15.31 -5.56
C ILE A 68 2.88 15.38 -6.06
N PRO A 69 3.68 16.34 -5.60
CA PRO A 69 5.08 16.39 -5.95
C PRO A 69 5.81 15.21 -5.34
N TYR A 70 6.72 14.63 -6.13
CA TYR A 70 7.66 13.63 -5.68
C TYR A 70 9.08 14.20 -5.79
N SER A 71 9.78 14.16 -4.66
CA SER A 71 11.21 14.42 -4.58
C SER A 71 11.82 13.34 -3.72
N LYS A 72 12.95 12.77 -4.16
CA LYS A 72 13.80 11.96 -3.28
C LYS A 72 14.27 12.86 -2.14
N LEU A 73 14.03 12.43 -0.91
CA LEU A 73 14.34 13.17 0.30
C LEU A 73 15.40 12.48 1.15
N GLU A 74 15.59 11.16 0.99
CA GLU A 74 16.50 10.36 1.80
C GLU A 74 17.31 9.36 0.94
N ASP A 75 18.50 8.97 1.41
CA ASP A 75 19.38 8.04 0.67
C ASP A 75 18.78 6.63 0.53
N TYR A 76 17.88 6.23 1.45
CA TYR A 76 17.11 4.98 1.33
C TYR A 76 16.04 5.04 0.22
N ASP A 77 15.79 6.21 -0.38
CA ASP A 77 14.92 6.35 -1.56
C ASP A 77 15.51 5.72 -2.84
N GLU A 78 16.69 5.11 -2.73
CA GLU A 78 17.24 4.26 -3.78
C GLU A 78 16.58 2.87 -3.82
N ILE A 79 16.15 2.33 -2.68
CA ILE A 79 15.59 0.96 -2.59
C ILE A 79 14.07 0.97 -2.57
N TYR A 80 13.50 2.05 -2.01
CA TYR A 80 12.06 2.24 -1.87
C TYR A 80 11.68 3.62 -2.41
N ILE A 81 10.54 3.75 -3.07
CA ILE A 81 9.97 5.07 -3.37
C ILE A 81 8.88 5.33 -2.34
N TYR A 82 9.01 6.43 -1.59
CA TYR A 82 7.98 6.91 -0.67
C TYR A 82 7.31 8.17 -1.21
N ILE A 83 6.04 8.03 -1.59
CA ILE A 83 5.20 9.17 -2.00
C ILE A 83 4.36 9.58 -0.81
N ARG A 84 4.74 10.68 -0.16
CA ARG A 84 4.08 11.20 1.05
C ARG A 84 2.79 11.93 0.66
N ILE A 85 1.64 11.31 0.86
CA ILE A 85 0.33 11.83 0.44
C ILE A 85 -0.19 12.86 1.44
N LEU A 86 -0.36 12.45 2.70
CA LEU A 86 -0.91 13.30 3.75
C LEU A 86 -0.04 14.53 4.04
N LYS A 87 1.29 14.37 4.00
CA LYS A 87 2.24 15.49 4.19
C LYS A 87 2.09 16.57 3.10
N ASN A 88 1.59 16.22 1.93
CA ASN A 88 1.28 17.15 0.85
C ASN A 88 -0.15 17.72 0.92
N GLY A 89 -0.85 17.55 2.06
CA GLY A 89 -2.18 18.10 2.30
C GLY A 89 -3.32 17.36 1.61
N VAL A 90 -3.05 16.19 1.03
CA VAL A 90 -4.06 15.36 0.36
C VAL A 90 -4.65 14.37 1.35
N ASN A 91 -5.95 14.50 1.62
CA ASN A 91 -6.68 13.67 2.58
C ASN A 91 -7.52 12.60 1.85
N ILE A 92 -7.00 11.37 1.74
CA ILE A 92 -7.71 10.22 1.16
C ILE A 92 -8.07 9.24 2.27
N THR A 93 -9.36 9.12 2.57
CA THR A 93 -9.90 8.16 3.56
C THR A 93 -10.81 7.11 2.92
N ASP A 94 -11.07 7.23 1.63
CA ASP A 94 -11.98 6.38 0.86
C ASP A 94 -11.51 4.93 0.74
N ASP A 95 -12.45 4.02 0.47
CA ASP A 95 -12.11 2.59 0.31
C ASP A 95 -11.47 2.28 -1.06
N GLU A 96 -11.59 3.14 -2.07
CA GLU A 96 -10.97 3.00 -3.40
C GLU A 96 -10.61 4.35 -4.01
N PHE A 97 -9.49 4.40 -4.75
CA PHE A 97 -9.08 5.53 -5.60
C PHE A 97 -8.18 5.07 -6.75
N VAL A 98 -7.92 5.96 -7.72
CA VAL A 98 -6.99 5.70 -8.84
C VAL A 98 -5.72 6.51 -8.66
N VAL A 99 -4.55 5.89 -8.86
CA VAL A 99 -3.25 6.56 -8.91
C VAL A 99 -2.59 6.41 -10.26
N TYR A 100 -1.93 7.47 -10.71
CA TYR A 100 -1.13 7.55 -11.91
C TYR A 100 0.31 7.83 -11.46
N LEU A 101 1.12 6.78 -11.43
CA LEU A 101 2.52 6.85 -11.01
C LEU A 101 3.47 7.21 -12.15
N GLY A 102 3.07 6.95 -13.40
CA GLY A 102 3.90 7.25 -14.56
C GLY A 102 4.92 6.16 -14.86
N LYS A 103 6.22 6.49 -14.83
CA LYS A 103 7.31 5.58 -15.20
C LYS A 103 8.26 5.31 -14.04
N ILE A 104 8.67 4.05 -13.94
CA ILE A 104 9.67 3.58 -12.98
C ILE A 104 10.85 2.98 -13.72
N GLU A 105 12.06 3.27 -13.26
CA GLU A 105 13.31 2.67 -13.72
C GLU A 105 13.83 1.71 -12.62
N LEU A 106 14.17 0.48 -13.01
CA LEU A 106 14.82 -0.52 -12.16
C LEU A 106 16.35 -0.41 -12.23
N ASP A 107 17.05 -1.07 -11.31
CA ASP A 107 18.52 -1.13 -11.29
C ASP A 107 19.17 -1.72 -12.55
N THR A 108 18.43 -2.54 -13.29
CA THR A 108 18.83 -3.08 -14.59
C THR A 108 18.80 -2.04 -15.73
N GLY A 109 18.26 -0.84 -15.48
CA GLY A 109 17.95 0.16 -16.51
C GLY A 109 16.62 -0.08 -17.23
N GLU A 110 15.86 -1.13 -16.85
CA GLU A 110 14.53 -1.36 -17.41
C GLU A 110 13.55 -0.26 -16.99
N ILE A 111 12.83 0.32 -17.96
CA ILE A 111 11.78 1.30 -17.71
C ILE A 111 10.40 0.65 -17.83
N ILE A 112 9.65 0.67 -16.73
CA ILE A 112 8.27 0.19 -16.64
C ILE A 112 7.33 1.39 -16.70
N LYS A 113 6.50 1.44 -17.74
CA LYS A 113 5.37 2.38 -17.80
C LYS A 113 4.17 1.76 -17.10
N LEU A 114 3.77 2.34 -15.97
CA LEU A 114 2.63 1.85 -15.21
C LEU A 114 1.32 2.38 -15.78
N PRO A 115 0.30 1.52 -15.97
CA PRO A 115 -1.04 1.98 -16.25
C PRO A 115 -1.62 2.69 -15.02
N PRO A 116 -2.76 3.38 -15.15
CA PRO A 116 -3.52 3.84 -13.99
C PRO A 116 -3.84 2.66 -13.07
N LEU A 117 -3.53 2.79 -11.79
CA LEU A 117 -3.72 1.72 -10.80
C LEU A 117 -4.91 2.06 -9.92
N ARG A 118 -5.88 1.14 -9.84
CA ARG A 118 -6.95 1.20 -8.86
C ARG A 118 -6.45 0.59 -7.56
N LEU A 119 -6.44 1.35 -6.47
CA LEU A 119 -6.07 0.87 -5.15
C LEU A 119 -7.33 0.70 -4.30
N LYS A 120 -7.46 -0.45 -3.65
CA LYS A 120 -8.52 -0.73 -2.67
C LYS A 120 -7.95 -0.82 -1.27
N LYS A 121 -8.73 -0.39 -0.28
CA LYS A 121 -8.46 -0.58 1.15
C LYS A 121 -8.77 -2.03 1.53
N TYR A 122 -7.81 -2.68 2.15
CA TYR A 122 -7.93 -4.01 2.72
C TYR A 122 -7.90 -3.93 4.25
N VAL A 123 -8.61 -4.86 4.87
CA VAL A 123 -8.57 -5.11 6.30
C VAL A 123 -7.89 -6.45 6.54
N TYR A 124 -6.95 -6.46 7.48
CA TYR A 124 -6.31 -7.64 8.00
C TYR A 124 -6.67 -7.80 9.47
N ILE A 125 -7.31 -8.91 9.84
CA ILE A 125 -7.70 -9.20 11.22
C ILE A 125 -6.95 -10.43 11.69
N THR A 126 -6.33 -10.35 12.87
CA THR A 126 -5.75 -11.50 13.55
C THR A 126 -6.30 -11.64 14.96
N LYS A 127 -6.54 -12.88 15.38
CA LYS A 127 -6.95 -13.22 16.73
C LYS A 127 -5.89 -14.08 17.40
N GLY A 128 -5.31 -13.55 18.48
CA GLY A 128 -4.20 -14.12 19.25
C GLY A 128 -3.26 -12.99 19.68
N SER A 129 -2.87 -12.93 20.95
CA SER A 129 -1.84 -12.00 21.39
C SER A 129 -0.47 -12.68 21.25
N ILE A 130 0.58 -11.88 21.13
CA ILE A 130 1.98 -12.35 21.17
C ILE A 130 2.29 -13.10 22.50
N LEU A 131 1.40 -13.00 23.50
CA LEU A 131 1.57 -13.52 24.86
C LEU A 131 0.51 -14.52 25.32
N ASN A 132 -0.60 -14.72 24.60
CA ASN A 132 -1.67 -15.62 25.01
C ASN A 132 -2.12 -16.47 23.83
N THR A 133 -2.07 -17.78 24.08
CA THR A 133 -2.74 -18.86 23.35
C THR A 133 -2.19 -19.16 21.95
N ILE A 134 -1.04 -19.84 21.93
CA ILE A 134 -0.93 -21.05 21.10
C ILE A 134 -2.14 -21.91 21.50
N ASN A 135 -3.20 -21.91 20.69
CA ASN A 135 -4.13 -23.03 20.69
C ASN A 135 -3.26 -24.29 20.56
N PRO A 136 -3.45 -25.37 21.34
CA PRO A 136 -2.65 -26.60 21.22
C PRO A 136 -2.53 -27.13 19.78
N ASN A 137 -3.37 -26.66 18.85
CA ASN A 137 -3.37 -26.98 17.42
C ASN A 137 -2.64 -25.97 16.49
N GLY A 138 -2.03 -24.89 16.99
CA GLY A 138 -1.18 -23.97 16.22
C GLY A 138 -1.84 -23.11 15.13
N LYS A 139 -3.17 -23.08 15.03
CA LYS A 139 -3.88 -22.33 13.98
C LYS A 139 -4.12 -20.88 14.40
N PHE A 140 -3.48 -19.93 13.70
CA PHE A 140 -3.81 -18.51 13.76
C PHE A 140 -5.05 -18.26 12.92
N ASN A 141 -6.13 -17.76 13.53
CA ASN A 141 -7.29 -17.30 12.78
C ASN A 141 -6.98 -15.91 12.21
N GLN A 142 -6.81 -15.85 10.90
CA GLN A 142 -6.50 -14.64 10.14
C GLN A 142 -7.60 -14.39 9.10
N TYR A 143 -7.97 -13.13 8.91
CA TYR A 143 -8.89 -12.68 7.88
C TYR A 143 -8.23 -11.59 7.04
N TYR A 144 -8.33 -11.71 5.73
CA TYR A 144 -7.83 -10.72 4.79
C TYR A 144 -8.83 -10.54 3.66
N ASN A 145 -9.37 -9.34 3.52
CA ASN A 145 -10.26 -8.98 2.41
C ASN A 145 -10.30 -7.45 2.23
N THR A 146 -10.95 -6.98 1.15
CA THR A 146 -11.27 -5.56 0.99
C THR A 146 -12.21 -5.10 2.11
N VAL A 147 -12.14 -3.81 2.46
CA VAL A 147 -13.07 -3.22 3.44
C VAL A 147 -14.52 -3.29 2.96
N GLU A 148 -14.74 -3.15 1.65
CA GLU A 148 -16.04 -3.33 0.99
C GLU A 148 -16.64 -4.73 1.29
N GLU A 149 -15.88 -5.80 1.00
CA GLU A 149 -16.33 -7.17 1.24
C GLU A 149 -16.48 -7.48 2.73
N TYR A 150 -15.61 -6.93 3.58
CA TYR A 150 -15.75 -7.05 5.04
C TYR A 150 -17.04 -6.40 5.55
N LYS A 151 -17.40 -5.20 5.05
CA LYS A 151 -18.66 -4.53 5.41
C LYS A 151 -19.88 -5.33 4.95
N LYS A 152 -19.78 -6.03 3.82
CA LYS A 152 -20.86 -6.83 3.24
C LYS A 152 -21.09 -8.16 3.97
N ASN A 153 -20.02 -8.90 4.23
CA ASN A 153 -20.10 -10.29 4.68
C ASN A 153 -19.69 -10.49 6.15
N GLY A 154 -19.04 -9.49 6.75
CA GLY A 154 -18.38 -9.57 8.04
C GLY A 154 -17.18 -10.53 8.03
N TRP A 155 -16.56 -10.67 9.20
CA TRP A 155 -15.72 -11.83 9.50
C TRP A 155 -16.59 -12.84 10.25
N LYS A 156 -16.82 -14.00 9.63
CA LYS A 156 -17.51 -15.13 10.29
C LYS A 156 -16.41 -16.02 10.88
N GLU A 157 -16.35 -16.10 12.20
CA GLU A 157 -15.51 -17.09 12.88
C GLU A 157 -16.14 -18.47 12.64
N GLU A 158 -15.40 -19.39 12.02
CA GLU A 158 -15.74 -20.82 12.00
C GLU A 158 -15.28 -21.50 13.29
#